data_AF-A0AAN8JXV5-F1
#
_entry.id   AF-A0AAN8JXV5-F1
#
_cell.length_a   1.000
_cell.length_b   1.000
_cell.length_c   1.000
_cell.angle_alpha   90.00
_cell.angle_beta   90.00
_cell.angle_gamma   90.00
#
_symmetry.space_group_name_H-M   'P 1'
#
loop_
_entity.id
_entity.type
_entity.pdbx_description
1 polymer ?
#
loop_
_entity_poly.entity_id
_entity_poly.type
_entity_poly.pdbx_seq_one_letter_code
_entity_poly.pdbx_strand_id
1 'polypeptide(L)'
;MGSAYKAPPPFSDSKPYSRWIDEIKAWQCLTDLDESKQALAVALTFDEHDPSGIRDKVFSDLPLDTLKSDDGMKELIQYMDKLFKKDQLSEAYEVYTEFDRFRRQPDLKMETFGIRKTLQSHKKIQDGIAKFCT
;
A
#
# COMPACT_ATOMS: atom_id res chain seq x y z
N MET A 1 -17.90 18.02 18.34
CA MET A 1 -17.68 17.14 17.18
C MET A 1 -16.45 17.66 16.46
N GLY A 2 -15.29 17.03 16.67
CA GLY A 2 -14.02 17.53 16.13
C GLY A 2 -13.88 17.12 14.67
N SER A 3 -13.54 18.08 13.80
CA SER A 3 -13.30 17.89 12.36
C SER A 3 -12.44 16.65 12.05
N ALA A 4 -13.05 15.65 11.42
CA ALA A 4 -12.38 14.39 11.03
C ALA A 4 -11.18 14.58 10.09
N TYR A 5 -11.10 15.71 9.36
CA TYR A 5 -9.97 16.01 8.48
C TYR A 5 -8.68 16.39 9.22
N LYS A 6 -8.74 16.64 10.54
CA LYS A 6 -7.54 16.96 11.34
C LYS A 6 -6.73 15.71 11.71
N ALA A 7 -7.36 14.54 11.69
CA ALA A 7 -6.68 13.29 11.97
C ALA A 7 -6.02 12.74 10.69
N PRO A 8 -4.81 12.17 10.78
CA PRO A 8 -4.19 11.54 9.63
C PRO A 8 -5.02 10.31 9.18
N PRO A 9 -5.06 10.01 7.87
CA PRO A 9 -5.66 8.80 7.34
C PRO A 9 -5.01 7.54 7.96
N PRO A 10 -5.81 6.63 8.55
CA PRO A 10 -5.26 5.39 9.11
C PRO A 10 -4.70 4.50 8.02
N PHE A 11 -3.62 3.80 8.32
CA PHE A 11 -3.09 2.73 7.48
C PHE A 11 -3.84 1.42 7.79
N SER A 12 -4.24 0.68 6.77
CA SER A 12 -4.99 -0.56 6.93
C SER A 12 -4.80 -1.50 5.74
N ASP A 13 -4.76 -2.81 6.00
CA ASP A 13 -4.63 -3.86 4.98
C ASP A 13 -5.81 -3.92 4.00
N SER A 14 -6.93 -3.27 4.33
CA SER A 14 -8.11 -3.20 3.47
C SER A 14 -7.92 -2.34 2.22
N LYS A 15 -6.90 -1.47 2.18
CA LYS A 15 -6.65 -0.57 1.06
C LYS A 15 -5.20 -0.68 0.55
N PRO A 16 -4.96 -0.48 -0.75
CA PRO A 16 -3.62 -0.55 -1.31
C PRO A 16 -2.73 0.57 -0.75
N TYR A 17 -1.47 0.24 -0.46
CA TYR A 17 -0.47 1.18 0.07
C TYR A 17 -0.35 2.46 -0.77
N SER A 18 -0.40 2.36 -2.10
CA SER A 18 -0.35 3.53 -2.99
C SER A 18 -1.50 4.51 -2.74
N ARG A 19 -2.70 4.03 -2.46
CA ARG A 19 -3.86 4.87 -2.15
C ARG A 19 -3.71 5.56 -0.81
N TRP A 20 -3.20 4.85 0.20
CA TRP A 20 -2.89 5.45 1.49
C TRP A 20 -1.85 6.58 1.36
N ILE A 21 -0.82 6.41 0.53
CA ILE A 21 0.15 7.47 0.25
C ILE A 21 -0.50 8.71 -0.36
N ASP A 22 -1.44 8.54 -1.30
CA ASP A 22 -2.15 9.67 -1.89
C ASP A 22 -3.09 10.37 -0.89
N GLU A 23 -3.73 9.61 0.00
CA GLU A 23 -4.51 10.16 1.12
C GLU A 23 -3.63 10.96 2.09
N ILE A 24 -2.43 10.45 2.41
CA ILE A 24 -1.48 11.16 3.28
C ILE A 24 -1.03 12.47 2.63
N LYS A 25 -0.68 12.47 1.34
CA LYS A 25 -0.34 13.70 0.62
C LYS A 25 -1.48 14.71 0.62
N ALA A 26 -2.72 14.24 0.38
CA ALA A 26 -3.89 15.10 0.43
C ALA A 26 -4.10 15.68 1.85
N TRP A 27 -3.89 14.87 2.89
CA TRP A 27 -3.97 15.31 4.27
C TRP A 27 -2.89 16.35 4.62
N GLN A 28 -1.66 16.19 4.12
CA GLN A 28 -0.59 17.18 4.31
C GLN A 28 -0.96 18.56 3.72
N CYS A 29 -1.76 18.61 2.65
CA CYS A 29 -2.24 19.87 2.09
C CYS A 29 -3.37 20.52 2.89
N LEU A 30 -4.09 19.75 3.72
CA LEU A 30 -5.28 20.20 4.47
C LEU A 30 -5.01 20.42 5.96
N THR A 31 -3.91 19.89 6.47
CA THR A 31 -3.59 19.92 7.89
C THR A 31 -2.96 21.25 8.28
N ASP A 32 -3.31 21.73 9.47
CA ASP A 32 -2.69 22.91 10.10
C ASP A 32 -1.45 22.52 10.93
N LEU A 33 -1.06 21.24 10.94
CA LEU A 33 0.10 20.76 11.70
C LEU A 33 1.40 21.18 11.01
N ASP A 34 2.33 21.73 11.80
CA ASP A 34 3.72 21.94 11.41
C ASP A 34 4.33 20.65 10.83
N GLU A 35 5.17 20.77 9.80
CA GLU A 35 5.80 19.63 9.10
C GLU A 35 6.52 18.69 10.10
N SER A 36 7.25 19.27 11.06
CA SER A 36 7.87 18.58 12.20
C SER A 36 6.97 17.69 13.06
N LYS A 37 5.65 17.87 13.01
CA LYS A 37 4.69 17.09 13.82
C LYS A 37 3.89 16.09 12.98
N GLN A 38 3.88 16.26 11.66
CA GLN A 38 3.07 15.45 10.77
C GLN A 38 3.48 13.97 10.82
N ALA A 39 4.77 13.66 10.80
CA ALA A 39 5.25 12.28 10.81
C ALA A 39 4.95 11.54 12.11
N LEU A 40 5.09 12.22 13.26
CA LEU A 40 4.65 11.66 14.54
C LEU A 40 3.15 11.40 14.55
N ALA A 41 2.35 12.36 14.05
CA ALA A 41 0.91 12.22 14.01
C ALA A 41 0.51 10.98 13.19
N VAL A 42 1.10 10.81 12.01
CA VAL A 42 0.87 9.63 11.15
C VAL A 42 1.34 8.35 11.82
N ALA A 43 2.55 8.31 12.39
CA ALA A 43 3.08 7.12 13.06
C ALA A 43 2.20 6.63 14.22
N LEU A 44 1.55 7.56 14.93
CA LEU A 44 0.62 7.23 16.01
C LEU A 44 -0.73 6.69 15.53
N THR A 45 -1.06 6.81 14.24
CA THR A 45 -2.28 6.21 13.67
C THR A 45 -2.13 4.74 13.30
N PHE A 46 -0.89 4.22 13.26
CA PHE A 46 -0.66 2.81 13.01
C PHE A 46 -1.22 1.96 14.16
N ASP A 47 -1.92 0.88 13.82
CA ASP A 47 -2.52 -0.02 14.80
C ASP A 47 -1.42 -0.76 15.58
N GLU A 48 -1.58 -0.84 16.91
CA GLU A 48 -0.72 -1.59 17.82
C GLU A 48 -0.92 -3.10 17.67
N HIS A 49 -2.09 -3.53 17.20
CA HIS A 49 -2.45 -4.93 17.01
C HIS A 49 -2.27 -5.43 15.57
N ASP A 50 -1.66 -4.62 14.71
CA ASP A 50 -1.40 -5.00 13.33
C ASP A 50 -0.46 -6.23 13.28
N PRO A 51 -0.81 -7.30 12.54
CA PRO A 51 0.01 -8.50 12.46
C PRO A 51 1.39 -8.25 11.83
N SER A 52 1.58 -7.16 11.09
CA SER A 52 2.87 -6.77 10.53
C SER A 52 3.77 -6.07 11.56
N GLY A 53 3.23 -5.65 12.70
CA GLY A 53 3.96 -4.93 13.76
C GLY A 53 4.53 -3.60 13.26
N ILE A 54 3.81 -2.94 12.34
CA ILE A 54 4.34 -1.80 11.58
C ILE A 54 4.67 -0.61 12.48
N ARG A 55 3.85 -0.38 13.50
CA ARG A 55 4.05 0.68 14.49
C ARG A 55 5.36 0.48 15.26
N ASP A 56 5.57 -0.71 15.81
CA ASP A 56 6.78 -1.04 16.57
C ASP A 56 8.04 -0.92 15.72
N LYS A 57 7.97 -1.39 14.46
CA LYS A 57 9.05 -1.25 13.48
C LYS A 57 9.40 0.20 13.21
N VAL A 58 8.40 1.05 12.98
CA VAL A 58 8.59 2.49 12.75
C VAL A 58 9.26 3.16 13.96
N PHE A 59 8.77 2.92 15.17
CA PHE A 59 9.35 3.54 16.38
C PHE A 59 10.69 2.94 16.80
N SER A 60 11.01 1.71 16.38
CA SER A 60 12.31 1.06 16.65
C SER A 60 13.38 1.49 15.65
N ASP A 61 13.03 1.60 14.36
CA ASP A 61 13.99 1.86 13.28
C ASP A 61 14.16 3.35 12.98
N LEU A 62 13.12 4.16 13.17
CA LEU A 62 13.17 5.61 12.98
C LEU A 62 13.24 6.32 14.33
N PRO A 63 14.33 7.02 14.65
CA PRO A 63 14.43 7.74 15.91
C PRO A 63 13.43 8.91 15.94
N LEU A 64 12.91 9.20 17.13
CA LEU A 64 11.96 10.30 17.35
C LEU A 64 12.48 11.65 16.84
N ASP A 65 13.79 11.88 16.91
CA ASP A 65 14.43 13.09 16.38
C ASP A 65 14.33 13.23 14.86
N THR A 66 14.30 12.11 14.13
CA THR A 66 14.07 12.11 12.68
C THR A 66 12.60 12.32 12.37
N LEU A 67 11.71 11.66 13.11
CA LEU A 67 10.26 11.85 12.93
C LEU A 67 9.81 13.27 13.27
N LYS A 68 10.47 13.95 14.23
CA LYS A 68 10.13 15.32 14.62
C LYS A 68 10.74 16.41 13.72
N SER A 69 11.43 16.02 12.64
CA SER A 69 12.05 16.97 11.71
C SER A 69 11.06 17.40 10.62
N ASP A 70 11.33 18.53 9.97
CA ASP A 70 10.50 19.00 8.84
C ASP A 70 10.50 17.98 7.68
N ASP A 71 11.60 17.24 7.50
CA ASP A 71 11.71 16.12 6.56
C ASP A 71 11.15 14.79 7.11
N GLY A 72 10.60 14.76 8.32
CA GLY A 72 10.19 13.54 9.02
C GLY A 72 9.18 12.71 8.23
N MET A 73 8.26 13.35 7.52
CA MET A 73 7.29 12.64 6.68
C MET A 73 7.94 11.97 5.47
N LYS A 74 8.94 12.62 4.88
CA LYS A 74 9.67 12.07 3.74
C LYS A 74 10.46 10.83 4.17
N GLU A 75 11.07 10.85 5.35
CA GLU A 75 11.77 9.69 5.91
C GLU A 75 10.80 8.55 6.25
N LEU A 76 9.65 8.87 6.84
CA LEU A 76 8.60 7.88 7.12
C LEU A 76 8.09 7.22 5.83
N ILE A 77 7.78 8.00 4.78
CA ILE A 77 7.34 7.46 3.48
C ILE A 77 8.45 6.61 2.84
N GLN A 78 9.71 7.03 2.90
CA GLN A 78 10.82 6.22 2.39
C GLN A 78 10.97 4.89 3.11
N TYR A 79 10.78 4.87 4.43
CA TYR A 79 10.79 3.65 5.23
C TYR A 79 9.62 2.73 4.84
N MET A 80 8.42 3.29 4.76
CA MET A 80 7.22 2.57 4.31
C MET A 80 7.38 2.02 2.90
N ASP A 81 7.99 2.79 1.98
CA ASP A 81 8.29 2.35 0.61
C ASP A 81 9.23 1.14 0.63
N LYS A 82 10.24 1.10 1.50
CA LYS A 82 11.15 -0.06 1.58
C LYS A 82 10.42 -1.33 2.02
N LEU A 83 9.39 -1.20 2.85
CA LEU A 83 8.59 -2.32 3.34
C LEU A 83 7.54 -2.77 2.30
N PHE A 84 6.72 -1.85 1.79
CA PHE A 84 5.54 -2.18 0.98
C PHE A 84 5.71 -2.01 -0.53
N LYS A 85 6.68 -1.19 -0.99
CA LYS A 85 6.91 -1.02 -2.44
C LYS A 85 7.61 -2.23 -3.05
N LYS A 86 8.37 -2.99 -2.26
CA LYS A 86 8.92 -4.28 -2.68
C LYS A 86 7.82 -5.29 -3.00
N ASP A 87 6.67 -5.21 -2.33
CA ASP A 87 5.54 -6.10 -2.59
C ASP A 87 4.90 -5.83 -3.96
N GLN A 88 4.85 -4.58 -4.45
CA GLN A 88 4.22 -4.32 -5.77
C GLN A 88 4.97 -4.95 -6.94
N LEU A 89 6.30 -4.89 -6.95
CA LEU A 89 7.09 -5.54 -8.00
C LEU A 89 7.02 -7.07 -7.87
N SER A 90 7.03 -7.56 -6.63
CA SER A 90 6.91 -9.00 -6.33
C SER A 90 5.54 -9.54 -6.72
N GLU A 91 4.47 -8.80 -6.43
CA GLU A 91 3.09 -9.11 -6.80
C GLU A 91 2.90 -9.08 -8.33
N ALA A 92 3.41 -8.05 -9.01
CA ALA A 92 3.40 -8.01 -10.47
C ALA A 92 4.19 -9.17 -11.09
N TYR A 93 5.34 -9.53 -10.49
CA TYR A 93 6.15 -10.65 -10.90
C TYR A 93 5.48 -12.01 -10.64
N GLU A 94 4.81 -12.18 -9.51
CA GLU A 94 4.03 -13.38 -9.18
C GLU A 94 2.85 -13.55 -10.13
N VAL A 95 2.09 -12.47 -10.39
CA VAL A 95 1.00 -12.47 -11.37
C VAL A 95 1.50 -12.82 -12.77
N TYR A 96 2.65 -12.26 -13.18
CA TYR A 96 3.28 -12.60 -14.45
C TYR A 96 3.75 -14.06 -14.48
N THR A 97 4.39 -14.54 -13.41
CA THR A 97 4.92 -15.90 -13.31
C THR A 97 3.80 -16.93 -13.33
N GLU A 98 2.66 -16.69 -12.67
CA GLU A 98 1.49 -17.55 -12.75
C GLU A 98 0.88 -17.59 -14.16
N PHE A 99 0.82 -16.44 -14.84
CA PHE A 99 0.38 -16.37 -16.23
C PHE A 99 1.31 -17.14 -17.18
N ASP A 100 2.63 -16.99 -16.99
CA ASP A 100 3.62 -17.71 -17.78
C ASP A 100 3.58 -19.22 -17.52
N ARG A 101 3.42 -19.62 -16.25
CA ARG A 101 3.29 -21.03 -15.84
C ARG A 101 1.97 -21.68 -16.23
N PHE A 102 0.96 -20.92 -16.67
CA PHE A 102 -0.29 -21.48 -17.14
C PHE A 102 -0.08 -22.28 -18.45
N ARG A 103 0.00 -23.60 -18.30
CA ARG A 103 0.18 -24.56 -19.40
C ARG A 103 -1.18 -25.15 -19.80
N ARG A 104 -1.33 -25.45 -21.09
CA ARG A 104 -2.53 -26.08 -21.64
C ARG A 104 -2.63 -27.52 -21.13
N GLN A 105 -3.76 -27.88 -20.53
CA GLN A 105 -4.04 -29.27 -20.17
C GLN A 105 -4.37 -30.11 -21.44
N PRO A 106 -4.04 -31.41 -21.47
CA PRO A 106 -4.11 -32.22 -22.69
C PRO A 106 -5.51 -32.33 -23.31
N ASP A 107 -6.53 -32.25 -22.46
CA ASP A 107 -7.96 -32.33 -22.76
C ASP A 107 -8.57 -30.99 -23.20
N LEU A 108 -7.83 -29.88 -23.06
CA LEU A 108 -8.33 -28.55 -23.38
C LEU A 108 -8.04 -28.19 -24.84
N LYS A 109 -9.13 -27.91 -25.58
CA LYS A 109 -9.06 -27.39 -26.96
C LYS A 109 -8.30 -26.06 -27.01
N MET A 110 -7.51 -25.85 -28.06
CA MET A 110 -6.64 -24.68 -28.23
C MET A 110 -7.41 -23.34 -28.15
N GLU A 111 -8.58 -23.27 -28.77
CA GLU A 111 -9.45 -22.08 -28.75
C GLU A 111 -9.92 -21.75 -27.33
N THR A 112 -10.35 -22.78 -26.58
CA THR A 112 -10.77 -22.64 -25.19
C THR A 112 -9.59 -22.25 -24.29
N PHE A 113 -8.39 -22.76 -24.55
CA PHE A 113 -7.18 -22.39 -23.83
C PHE A 113 -6.81 -20.91 -24.02
N GLY A 114 -6.84 -20.41 -25.27
CA GLY A 114 -6.59 -19.01 -25.58
C GLY A 114 -7.57 -18.09 -24.87
N ILE A 115 -8.86 -18.40 -24.94
CA ILE A 115 -9.92 -17.63 -24.28
C ILE A 115 -9.75 -17.65 -22.75
N ARG A 116 -9.47 -18.82 -22.14
CA ARG A 116 -9.25 -18.94 -20.69
C ARG A 116 -8.05 -18.12 -20.23
N LYS A 117 -6.94 -18.18 -20.96
CA LYS A 117 -5.72 -17.45 -20.63
C LYS A 117 -5.96 -15.94 -20.68
N THR A 118 -6.65 -15.44 -21.70
CA THR A 118 -7.00 -14.02 -21.84
C THR A 118 -8.02 -13.57 -20.79
N LEU A 119 -9.00 -14.40 -20.44
CA LEU A 119 -9.98 -14.11 -19.37
C LEU A 119 -9.33 -14.08 -17.99
N GLN A 120 -8.37 -14.96 -17.71
CA GLN A 120 -7.66 -14.96 -16.43
C GLN A 120 -6.81 -13.69 -16.25
N SER A 121 -6.20 -13.19 -17.32
CA SER A 121 -5.53 -11.88 -17.33
C SER A 121 -6.52 -10.74 -17.10
N HIS A 122 -7.66 -10.72 -17.82
CA HIS A 122 -8.66 -9.66 -17.67
C HIS A 122 -9.32 -9.65 -16.28
N LYS A 123 -9.65 -10.82 -15.73
CA LYS A 123 -10.24 -10.93 -14.39
C LYS A 123 -9.27 -10.45 -13.31
N LYS A 124 -7.99 -10.81 -13.37
CA LYS A 124 -6.99 -10.30 -12.41
C LYS A 124 -6.72 -8.81 -12.56
N ILE A 125 -6.74 -8.26 -13.78
CA ILE A 125 -6.65 -6.81 -14.00
C ILE A 125 -7.88 -6.10 -13.43
N GLN A 126 -9.08 -6.66 -13.61
CA GLN A 126 -10.31 -6.10 -13.04
C GLN A 126 -10.39 -6.25 -11.53
N ASP A 127 -9.97 -7.38 -10.94
CA ASP A 127 -9.90 -7.57 -9.49
C ASP A 127 -8.85 -6.64 -8.86
N GLY A 128 -7.75 -6.38 -9.58
CA GLY A 128 -6.78 -5.34 -9.24
C GLY A 128 -7.42 -3.94 -9.29
N ILE A 129 -8.02 -3.55 -10.42
CA ILE A 129 -8.67 -2.24 -10.60
C ILE A 129 -9.85 -2.04 -9.63
N ALA A 130 -10.64 -3.08 -9.34
CA ALA A 130 -11.74 -3.03 -8.38
C ALA A 130 -11.23 -2.83 -6.93
N LYS A 131 -10.07 -3.41 -6.58
CA LYS A 131 -9.36 -3.06 -5.34
C LYS A 131 -8.81 -1.63 -5.31
N PHE A 132 -8.57 -1.00 -6.48
CA PHE A 132 -8.15 0.40 -6.57
C PHE A 132 -9.32 1.39 -6.55
N CYS A 133 -10.52 0.99 -7.00
CA CYS A 133 -11.72 1.84 -7.11
C CYS A 133 -12.73 1.74 -5.95
N THR A 134 -12.44 0.97 -4.90
CA THR A 134 -13.23 0.94 -3.64
C THR A 134 -12.38 1.50 -2.52
#